data_AF-A0AAD7CLL9-F1
#
_entry.id   AF-A0AAD7CLL9-F1
#
_cell.length_a   1.000
_cell.length_b   1.000
_cell.length_c   1.000
_cell.angle_alpha   90.00
_cell.angle_beta   90.00
_cell.angle_gamma   90.00
#
_symmetry.space_group_name_H-M   'P 1'
#
loop_
_entity.id
_entity.type
_entity.pdbx_description
1 polymer ?
#
loop_
_entity_poly.entity_id
_entity_poly.type
_entity_poly.pdbx_seq_one_letter_code
_entity_poly.pdbx_strand_id
1 'polypeptide(L)'
;MVWGQAKRYFRERADGTFPKAQKLVVEALDHVSNLNVRRYFRHCFRYMDAYQFGLNIRQAAYAVKKYPSHRRIPAFIMRDEGIIARGTSK
;
A
#
# COMPACT_ATOMS: atom_id res chain seq x y z
N MET A 1 1.09 -3.02 4.10
CA MET A 1 1.95 -3.91 3.31
C MET A 1 2.14 -5.22 4.05
N VAL A 2 2.37 -6.32 3.32
CA VAL A 2 2.61 -7.66 3.90
C VAL A 2 3.71 -7.60 4.95
N TRP A 3 4.85 -7.00 4.58
CA TRP A 3 6.00 -6.87 5.47
C TRP A 3 5.71 -6.03 6.73
N GLY A 4 4.89 -4.99 6.63
CA GLY A 4 4.52 -4.17 7.77
C GLY A 4 3.70 -4.94 8.81
N GLN A 5 2.77 -5.77 8.34
CA GLN A 5 1.96 -6.62 9.23
C GLN A 5 2.82 -7.72 9.88
N ALA A 6 3.66 -8.40 9.08
CA ALA A 6 4.58 -9.41 9.58
C ALA A 6 5.57 -8.82 10.60
N LYS A 7 6.17 -7.65 10.31
CA LYS A 7 7.08 -6.96 11.22
C LYS A 7 6.39 -6.57 12.54
N ARG A 8 5.14 -6.11 12.50
CA ARG A 8 4.39 -5.83 13.73
C ARG A 8 4.18 -7.11 14.56
N TYR A 9 3.74 -8.20 13.93
CA TYR A 9 3.56 -9.50 14.59
C TYR A 9 4.85 -9.98 15.24
N PHE A 10 5.97 -9.88 14.52
CA PHE A 10 7.30 -10.21 15.02
C PHE A 10 7.67 -9.37 16.24
N ARG A 11 7.53 -8.04 16.17
CA ARG A 11 7.93 -7.12 17.25
C ARG A 11 7.12 -7.32 18.53
N GLU A 12 5.85 -7.69 18.42
CA GLU A 12 4.99 -7.99 19.58
C GLU A 12 5.40 -9.27 20.32
N ARG A 13 6.17 -10.18 19.68
CA ARG A 13 6.50 -11.52 20.21
C ARG A 13 8.00 -11.78 20.37
N ALA A 14 8.83 -10.93 19.77
CA ALA A 14 10.28 -11.04 19.85
C ALA A 14 10.76 -10.86 21.30
N ASP A 15 11.75 -11.66 21.68
CA ASP A 15 12.46 -11.56 22.98
C ASP A 15 13.90 -11.06 22.82
N GLY A 16 14.29 -10.68 21.60
CA GLY A 16 15.65 -10.23 21.27
C GLY A 16 16.64 -11.35 20.97
N THR A 17 16.25 -12.63 21.09
CA THR A 17 17.15 -13.76 20.82
C THR A 17 17.06 -14.23 19.36
N PHE A 18 18.20 -14.64 18.79
CA PHE A 18 18.26 -15.13 17.41
C PHE A 18 17.46 -16.43 17.17
N PRO A 19 17.54 -17.46 18.05
CA PRO A 19 16.81 -18.71 17.83
C PRO A 19 15.28 -18.51 17.76
N LYS A 20 14.74 -17.63 18.60
CA LYS A 20 13.31 -17.28 18.55
C LYS A 20 12.99 -16.41 17.33
N ALA A 21 13.86 -15.45 17.00
CA ALA A 21 13.67 -14.61 15.83
C ALA A 21 13.55 -15.44 14.54
N GLN A 22 14.38 -16.48 14.37
CA GLN A 22 14.34 -17.35 13.20
C GLN A 22 12.98 -18.04 13.03
N LYS A 23 12.39 -18.55 14.13
CA LYS A 23 11.05 -19.16 14.12
C LYS A 23 9.95 -18.13 13.88
N LEU A 24 10.04 -17.00 14.57
CA LEU A 24 9.05 -15.91 14.48
C LEU A 24 8.97 -15.30 13.09
N VAL A 25 10.04 -15.27 12.29
CA VAL A 25 9.98 -14.74 10.91
C VAL A 25 9.03 -15.58 10.06
N VAL A 26 9.10 -16.90 10.15
CA VAL A 26 8.22 -17.80 9.39
C VAL A 26 6.78 -17.65 9.87
N GLU A 27 6.56 -17.72 11.18
CA GLU A 27 5.23 -17.54 11.79
C GLU A 27 4.60 -16.19 11.45
N ALA A 28 5.40 -15.11 11.45
CA ALA A 28 4.94 -13.77 11.13
C ALA A 28 4.48 -13.62 9.68
N LEU A 29 5.15 -14.32 8.76
CA LEU A 29 4.77 -14.35 7.34
C LEU A 29 3.49 -15.17 7.14
N ASP A 30 3.41 -16.35 7.75
CA ASP A 30 2.24 -17.24 7.66
C ASP A 30 0.99 -16.64 8.32
N HIS A 31 1.17 -15.80 9.34
CA HIS A 31 0.09 -15.07 9.99
C HIS A 31 -0.60 -14.05 9.07
N VAL A 32 0.06 -13.59 7.99
CA VAL A 32 -0.56 -12.65 7.05
C VAL A 32 -1.56 -13.40 6.16
N SER A 33 -2.85 -13.24 6.43
CA SER A 33 -3.90 -13.90 5.65
C SER A 33 -3.83 -13.57 4.15
N ASN A 34 -4.17 -14.57 3.31
CA ASN A 34 -4.26 -14.41 1.85
C ASN A 34 -5.12 -13.22 1.42
N LEU A 35 -6.18 -12.92 2.19
CA LEU A 35 -7.02 -11.74 1.95
C LEU A 35 -6.24 -10.43 2.13
N ASN A 36 -5.45 -10.32 3.19
CA ASN A 36 -4.62 -9.13 3.44
C ASN A 36 -3.50 -9.00 2.41
N VAL A 37 -2.86 -10.12 2.03
CA VAL A 37 -1.89 -10.14 0.92
C VAL A 37 -2.52 -9.51 -0.33
N ARG A 38 -3.69 -10.02 -0.76
CA ARG A 38 -4.42 -9.49 -1.92
C ARG A 38 -4.80 -8.01 -1.76
N ARG A 39 -5.20 -7.56 -0.56
CA ARG A 39 -5.51 -6.14 -0.28
C ARG A 39 -4.28 -5.26 -0.44
N TYR A 40 -3.12 -5.69 0.08
CA TYR A 40 -1.87 -4.93 -0.03
C TYR A 40 -1.37 -4.82 -1.47
N PHE A 41 -1.37 -5.92 -2.23
CA PHE A 41 -0.99 -5.88 -3.65
C PHE A 41 -1.91 -4.97 -4.48
N ARG A 42 -3.23 -5.04 -4.26
CA ARG A 42 -4.18 -4.13 -4.92
C ARG A 42 -3.93 -2.67 -4.57
N HIS A 43 -3.54 -2.37 -3.34
CA HIS A 43 -3.16 -1.02 -2.95
C HIS A 43 -1.93 -0.54 -3.71
N CYS A 44 -0.87 -1.37 -3.81
CA CYS A 44 0.31 -1.05 -4.64
C CYS A 44 -0.07 -0.80 -6.10
N PHE A 45 -0.88 -1.67 -6.70
CA PHE A 45 -1.26 -1.52 -8.10
C PHE A 45 -2.04 -0.24 -8.39
N ARG A 46 -2.86 0.26 -7.45
CA ARG A 46 -3.52 1.57 -7.63
C ARG A 46 -2.55 2.73 -7.62
N TYR A 47 -1.51 2.68 -6.78
CA TYR A 47 -0.46 3.69 -6.80
C TYR A 47 0.37 3.59 -8.09
N MET A 48 0.70 2.39 -8.55
CA MET A 48 1.38 2.20 -9.83
C MET A 48 0.56 2.76 -11.00
N ASP A 49 -0.75 2.49 -11.03
CA ASP A 49 -1.68 3.04 -12.01
C ASP A 49 -1.72 4.58 -11.95
N ALA A 50 -1.75 5.17 -10.75
CA ALA A 50 -1.68 6.62 -10.56
C ALA A 50 -0.39 7.22 -11.16
N TYR A 51 0.74 6.58 -10.89
CA TYR A 51 2.04 7.03 -11.40
C TYR A 51 2.17 6.83 -12.91
N GLN A 52 1.57 5.78 -13.48
CA GLN A 52 1.51 5.57 -14.94
C GLN A 52 0.71 6.69 -15.63
N PHE A 53 -0.29 7.27 -14.97
CA PHE A 53 -0.98 8.46 -15.45
C PHE A 53 -0.21 9.78 -15.26
N GLY A 54 1.00 9.75 -14.68
CA GLY A 54 1.83 10.93 -14.45
C GLY A 54 1.45 11.74 -13.21
N LEU A 55 0.69 11.16 -12.27
CA LEU A 55 0.31 11.85 -11.03
C LEU A 55 1.49 11.97 -10.07
N ASN A 56 1.66 13.14 -9.46
CA ASN A 56 2.63 13.34 -8.38
C ASN A 56 2.18 12.65 -7.08
N ILE A 57 3.01 12.65 -6.04
CA ILE A 57 2.72 11.95 -4.77
C ILE A 57 1.41 12.44 -4.12
N ARG A 58 1.15 13.75 -4.12
CA ARG A 58 -0.05 14.34 -3.50
C ARG A 58 -1.31 14.00 -4.31
N GLN A 59 -1.20 14.02 -5.64
CA GLN A 59 -2.27 13.65 -6.55
C GLN A 59 -2.58 12.16 -6.48
N ALA A 60 -1.56 11.28 -6.49
CA ALA A 60 -1.72 9.84 -6.38
C ALA A 60 -2.41 9.43 -5.07
N ALA A 61 -2.01 10.03 -3.94
CA ALA A 61 -2.65 9.80 -2.65
C ALA A 61 -4.13 10.23 -2.66
N TYR A 62 -4.45 11.35 -3.30
CA TYR A 62 -5.84 11.80 -3.47
C TYR A 62 -6.64 10.86 -4.39
N ALA A 63 -6.08 10.45 -5.53
CA ALA A 63 -6.71 9.54 -6.47
C ALA A 63 -7.05 8.18 -5.81
N VAL A 64 -6.08 7.59 -5.11
CA VAL A 64 -6.28 6.29 -4.42
C VAL A 64 -7.35 6.40 -3.33
N LYS A 65 -7.43 7.55 -2.64
CA LYS A 65 -8.46 7.82 -1.62
C LYS A 65 -9.85 8.04 -2.23
N LYS A 66 -9.93 8.75 -3.35
CA LYS A 66 -11.19 9.06 -4.06
C LYS A 66 -11.79 7.83 -4.74
N TYR A 67 -10.94 6.94 -5.27
CA TYR A 67 -11.37 5.74 -5.99
C TYR A 67 -10.98 4.45 -5.24
N PRO A 68 -11.59 4.18 -4.06
CA PRO A 68 -11.22 3.03 -3.23
C PRO A 68 -11.82 1.70 -3.74
N SER A 69 -12.95 1.76 -4.45
CA SER A 69 -13.70 0.61 -4.97
C SER A 69 -13.35 0.26 -6.41
N HIS A 70 -13.04 1.27 -7.23
CA HIS A 70 -12.68 1.08 -8.62
C HIS A 70 -11.29 0.44 -8.65
N ARG A 71 -11.20 -0.77 -9.23
CA ARG A 71 -9.93 -1.52 -9.32
C ARG A 71 -8.91 -0.85 -10.26
N ARG A 72 -9.19 0.37 -10.69
CA ARG A 72 -8.40 1.18 -11.61
C ARG A 72 -8.75 2.65 -11.39
N ILE A 73 -7.78 3.52 -11.58
CA ILE A 73 -7.99 4.96 -11.63
C ILE A 73 -8.55 5.28 -13.04
N PRO A 74 -9.62 6.09 -13.14
CA PRO A 74 -10.20 6.41 -14.44
C PRO A 74 -9.20 7.18 -15.31
N ALA A 75 -9.18 6.90 -16.61
CA ALA A 75 -8.25 7.55 -17.55
C ALA A 75 -8.40 9.09 -17.60
N PHE A 76 -9.58 9.60 -17.25
CA PHE A 76 -9.84 11.04 -17.17
C PHE A 76 -9.43 11.70 -15.85
N ILE A 77 -8.71 10.99 -14.96
CA ILE A 77 -8.27 11.48 -13.64
C ILE A 77 -7.50 12.80 -13.70
N MET A 78 -6.78 13.06 -14.79
CA MET A 78 -6.04 14.31 -14.99
C MET A 78 -6.95 15.54 -15.12
N ARG A 79 -8.21 15.34 -15.51
CA ARG A 79 -9.23 16.40 -15.60
C ARG A 79 -10.02 16.58 -14.30
N ASP A 80 -9.73 15.77 -13.28
CA ASP A 80 -10.39 15.87 -11.98
C ASP A 80 -9.95 17.16 -11.27
N GLU A 81 -10.90 18.02 -10.93
CA GLU A 81 -10.61 19.31 -10.27
C GLU A 81 -9.76 19.14 -9.00
N GLY A 82 -9.98 18.06 -8.25
CA GLY A 82 -9.19 17.76 -7.07
C GLY A 82 -7.74 17.38 -7.40
N ILE A 83 -7.49 16.74 -8.54
CA ILE A 83 -6.14 16.40 -8.98
C ILE A 83 -5.43 17.66 -9.48
N ILE A 84 -6.12 18.50 -10.26
CA ILE A 84 -5.59 19.76 -10.79
C ILE A 84 -5.18 20.70 -9.65
N ALA A 85 -6.04 20.88 -8.64
CA ALA A 85 -5.74 21.69 -7.47
C ALA A 85 -4.53 21.22 -6.64
N ARG A 86 -4.10 19.96 -6.83
CA ARG A 86 -2.95 19.34 -6.15
C ARG A 86 -1.73 19.17 -7.06
N GLY A 87 -1.82 19.62 -8.31
CA GLY A 87 -0.73 19.64 -9.28
C GLY A 87 0.23 20.83 -9.13
N THR A 88 -0.14 21.83 -8.34
CA THR A 88 0.68 23.00 -8.04
C THR A 88 1.68 22.71 -6.93
N SER A 89 2.78 22.06 -7.29
CA SER A 89 4.04 22.26 -6.57
C SER A 89 5.17 22.27 -7.60
N LYS A 90 5.84 23.42 -7.68
CA LYS A 90 7.27 23.48 -7.99
C LYS A 90 8.04 22.67 -6.95
#